data_AF-A0AA39KN61-F1
#
_entry.id   AF-A0AA39KN61-F1
#
_cell.length_a   1.000
_cell.length_b   1.000
_cell.length_c   1.000
_cell.angle_alpha   90.00
_cell.angle_beta   90.00
_cell.angle_gamma   90.00
#
_symmetry.space_group_name_H-M   'P 1'
#
loop_
_entity.id
_entity.type
_entity.pdbx_description
1 polymer ?
#
loop_
_entity_poly.entity_id
_entity_poly.type
_entity_poly.pdbx_seq_one_letter_code
_entity_poly.pdbx_strand_id
1 'polypeptide(L)'
;MISPLIKWDHSDDWYVTSYKMQKKITSGERIIELSLADDDYQYMAGHVIDGRNLLPATGYLTFVWQTVGLMKGELYTEISVVFQDVKFLRATTLPKEGIIELTVVVQKGTGRFEIVEGGVAVVTGYIHTTLNPCMEKMNPKLPEKNESEEMTCKDFYKELRLRGYNYDGLFKGVKSATTNGSRGTIAWSDNWVAFMDNMLQIQILGIDSRSLCVPTGIQKLVIDTTSHFNQIRAMPKNNNDFPVYAIRKLNLIVSGGVEIRGLKVSVIPRRKRGGDPVLESYKYVAHRDRAKMSLKEAVH
;
A
#
# COMPACT_ATOMS: atom_id res chain seq x y z
N MET A 1 62.38 -9.22 -8.80
CA MET A 1 60.98 -8.89 -8.41
C MET A 1 60.05 -9.71 -9.28
N ILE A 2 59.20 -10.56 -8.68
CA ILE A 2 58.32 -11.49 -9.43
C ILE A 2 56.92 -10.93 -9.72
N SER A 3 56.57 -9.78 -9.14
CA SER A 3 55.24 -9.17 -9.25
C SER A 3 54.70 -9.02 -10.69
N PRO A 4 55.50 -8.59 -11.70
CA PRO A 4 55.00 -8.43 -13.08
C PRO A 4 54.68 -9.74 -13.81
N LEU A 5 55.10 -10.88 -13.26
CA LEU A 5 54.95 -12.21 -13.88
C LEU A 5 53.68 -12.93 -13.39
N ILE A 6 53.01 -12.39 -12.36
CA ILE A 6 51.76 -12.95 -11.83
C ILE A 6 50.60 -12.16 -12.42
N LYS A 7 49.83 -12.81 -13.30
CA LYS A 7 48.59 -12.27 -13.87
C LYS A 7 47.40 -13.02 -13.25
N TRP A 8 46.35 -12.28 -12.95
CA TRP A 8 45.09 -12.84 -12.48
C TRP A 8 44.13 -12.99 -13.64
N ASP A 9 43.21 -13.95 -13.52
CA ASP A 9 42.10 -14.05 -14.45
C ASP A 9 41.09 -12.95 -14.12
N HIS A 10 40.81 -12.11 -15.11
CA HIS A 10 39.89 -10.98 -15.02
C HIS A 10 38.68 -11.20 -15.93
N SER A 11 38.31 -12.46 -16.21
CA SER A 11 37.15 -12.80 -17.03
C SER A 11 35.82 -12.33 -16.44
N ASP A 12 35.74 -12.26 -15.11
CA ASP A 12 34.51 -11.94 -14.39
C ASP A 12 34.50 -10.47 -13.96
N ASP A 13 33.49 -9.74 -14.43
CA ASP A 13 33.24 -8.36 -14.01
C ASP A 13 32.51 -8.33 -12.68
N TRP A 14 33.04 -7.55 -11.74
CA TRP A 14 32.41 -7.29 -10.45
C TRP A 14 31.67 -5.97 -10.49
N TYR A 15 30.52 -5.91 -9.82
CA TYR A 15 29.77 -4.67 -9.67
C TYR A 15 30.62 -3.63 -8.92
N VAL A 16 31.05 -2.59 -9.63
CA VAL A 16 31.73 -1.43 -9.04
C VAL A 16 30.70 -0.35 -8.78
N THR A 17 30.54 0.03 -7.52
CA THR A 17 29.65 1.13 -7.11
C THR A 17 30.09 2.44 -7.74
N SER A 18 29.47 2.83 -8.85
CA SER A 18 29.67 4.16 -9.43
C SER A 18 28.75 5.16 -8.72
N TYR A 19 29.31 6.13 -8.02
CA TYR A 19 28.54 7.22 -7.41
C TYR A 19 28.07 8.19 -8.51
N LYS A 20 27.01 7.82 -9.24
CA LYS A 20 26.30 8.74 -10.11
C LYS A 20 25.33 9.52 -9.22
N MET A 21 25.62 10.79 -8.93
CA MET A 21 24.59 11.69 -8.40
C MET A 21 23.34 11.54 -9.26
N GLN A 22 22.17 11.38 -8.64
CA GLN A 22 20.89 11.29 -9.35
C GLN A 22 20.79 12.49 -10.29
N LYS A 23 20.88 12.22 -11.60
CA LYS A 23 20.88 13.29 -12.61
C LYS A 23 19.51 13.94 -12.56
N LYS A 24 19.49 15.24 -12.29
CA LYS A 24 18.28 16.07 -12.40
C LYS A 24 17.66 15.85 -13.77
N ILE A 25 16.41 15.43 -13.81
CA ILE A 25 15.69 15.24 -15.07
C ILE A 25 15.13 16.59 -15.54
N THR A 26 15.42 16.94 -16.79
CA THR A 26 14.83 18.13 -17.43
C THR A 26 13.41 17.86 -17.89
N SER A 27 13.09 16.61 -18.25
CA SER A 27 11.73 16.19 -18.58
C SER A 27 10.91 15.97 -17.30
N GLY A 28 9.63 16.32 -17.34
CA GLY A 28 8.67 15.90 -16.32
C GLY A 28 8.18 14.47 -16.50
N GLU A 29 8.67 13.78 -17.54
CA GLU A 29 8.36 12.40 -17.86
C GLU A 29 9.44 11.46 -17.33
N ARG A 30 9.00 10.34 -16.73
CA ARG A 30 9.84 9.25 -16.23
C ARG A 30 9.17 7.92 -16.54
N ILE A 31 9.92 7.01 -17.14
CA ILE A 31 9.52 5.61 -17.31
C ILE A 31 10.00 4.81 -16.10
N ILE A 32 9.13 3.96 -15.56
CA ILE A 32 9.40 3.09 -14.41
C ILE A 32 9.10 1.66 -14.82
N GLU A 33 10.12 0.82 -14.80
CA GLU A 33 10.02 -0.61 -15.00
C GLU A 33 9.82 -1.30 -13.64
N LEU A 34 8.68 -1.95 -13.45
CA LEU A 34 8.32 -2.65 -12.22
C LEU A 34 8.42 -4.15 -12.42
N SER A 35 9.25 -4.79 -11.61
CA SER A 35 9.40 -6.24 -11.54
C SER A 35 9.42 -6.68 -10.09
N LEU A 36 8.70 -7.75 -9.75
CA LEU A 36 8.76 -8.35 -8.41
C LEU A 36 10.07 -9.11 -8.15
N ALA A 37 10.89 -9.32 -9.19
CA ALA A 37 12.24 -9.87 -9.06
C ALA A 37 13.27 -8.82 -8.66
N ASP A 38 12.92 -7.53 -8.75
CA ASP A 38 13.75 -6.42 -8.27
C ASP A 38 13.54 -6.24 -6.76
N ASP A 39 14.63 -6.22 -5.99
CA ASP A 39 14.62 -6.06 -4.54
C ASP A 39 13.93 -4.75 -4.11
N ASP A 40 14.02 -3.70 -4.94
CA ASP A 40 13.38 -2.40 -4.68
C ASP A 40 11.84 -2.47 -4.71
N TYR A 41 11.26 -3.45 -5.42
CA TYR A 41 9.81 -3.59 -5.59
C TYR A 41 9.25 -4.91 -5.04
N GLN A 42 10.11 -5.82 -4.59
CA GLN A 42 9.72 -7.14 -4.08
C GLN A 42 8.66 -7.05 -2.96
N TYR A 43 8.75 -6.03 -2.09
CA TYR A 43 7.79 -5.84 -1.00
C TYR A 43 6.34 -5.66 -1.50
N MET A 44 6.15 -5.15 -2.73
CA MET A 44 4.83 -4.97 -3.34
C MET A 44 4.09 -6.30 -3.56
N ALA A 45 4.79 -7.44 -3.55
CA ALA A 45 4.18 -8.78 -3.55
C ALA A 45 3.21 -9.01 -2.39
N GLY A 46 3.37 -8.28 -1.28
CA GLY A 46 2.47 -8.35 -0.13
C GLY A 46 1.12 -7.64 -0.31
N HIS A 47 0.92 -6.86 -1.37
CA HIS A 47 -0.33 -6.13 -1.60
C HIS A 47 -1.33 -6.94 -2.43
N VAL A 48 -1.81 -8.05 -1.85
CA VAL A 48 -2.74 -8.97 -2.51
C VAL A 48 -4.19 -8.63 -2.16
N ILE A 49 -5.03 -8.41 -3.17
CA ILE A 49 -6.45 -8.12 -3.04
C ILE A 49 -7.24 -9.12 -3.88
N ASP A 50 -8.13 -9.87 -3.23
CA ASP A 50 -8.96 -10.93 -3.85
C ASP A 50 -8.14 -11.92 -4.70
N GLY A 51 -6.98 -12.31 -4.17
CA GLY A 51 -6.04 -13.24 -4.83
C GLY A 51 -5.22 -12.66 -5.99
N ARG A 52 -5.32 -11.36 -6.28
CA ARG A 52 -4.47 -10.67 -7.28
C ARG A 52 -3.48 -9.75 -6.57
N ASN A 53 -2.23 -9.74 -7.03
CA ASN A 53 -1.28 -8.74 -6.60
C ASN A 53 -1.56 -7.43 -7.35
N LEU A 54 -2.11 -6.44 -6.66
CA LEU A 54 -2.42 -5.14 -7.27
C LEU A 54 -1.35 -4.15 -6.85
N LEU A 55 -0.92 -3.27 -7.75
CA LEU A 55 -0.05 -2.15 -7.37
C LEU A 55 -0.80 -1.25 -6.36
N PRO A 56 -0.23 -0.97 -5.18
CA PRO A 56 -0.89 -0.13 -4.16
C PRO A 56 -1.21 1.26 -4.69
N ALA A 57 -2.35 1.81 -4.28
CA ALA A 57 -2.74 3.18 -4.60
C ALA A 57 -1.66 4.20 -4.19
N THR A 58 -1.02 3.94 -3.05
CA THR A 58 0.06 4.75 -2.49
C THR A 58 1.37 4.61 -3.25
N GLY A 59 1.59 3.49 -3.95
CA GLY A 59 2.76 3.27 -4.82
C GLY A 59 2.82 4.27 -5.96
N TYR A 60 1.69 4.49 -6.65
CA TYR A 60 1.56 5.52 -7.68
C TYR A 60 1.97 6.91 -7.18
N LEU A 61 1.48 7.29 -6.00
CA LEU A 61 1.76 8.60 -5.41
C LEU A 61 3.24 8.74 -5.07
N THR A 62 3.86 7.69 -4.53
CA THR A 62 5.30 7.68 -4.28
C THR A 62 6.11 7.79 -5.57
N PHE A 63 5.71 7.16 -6.68
CA PHE A 63 6.39 7.33 -7.97
C PHE A 63 6.33 8.77 -8.49
N VAL A 64 5.17 9.42 -8.38
CA VAL A 64 5.02 10.84 -8.74
C VAL A 64 5.89 11.73 -7.85
N TRP A 65 5.89 11.46 -6.54
CA TRP A 65 6.71 12.20 -5.57
C TRP A 65 8.21 12.05 -5.84
N GLN A 66 8.68 10.82 -6.11
CA GLN A 66 10.05 10.55 -6.55
C GLN A 66 10.41 11.32 -7.82
N THR A 67 9.49 11.37 -8.79
CA THR A 67 9.68 12.11 -10.05
C THR A 67 9.84 13.61 -9.80
N VAL A 68 9.05 14.19 -8.89
CA VAL A 68 9.23 15.59 -8.46
C VAL A 68 10.59 15.81 -7.79
N GLY A 69 11.06 14.87 -6.96
CA GLY A 69 12.41 14.92 -6.38
C GLY A 69 13.50 14.96 -7.45
N LEU A 70 13.41 14.06 -8.44
CA LEU A 70 14.33 14.03 -9.58
C LEU A 70 14.28 15.31 -10.42
N MET A 71 13.10 15.90 -10.63
CA MET A 71 12.95 17.17 -11.36
C MET A 71 13.60 18.35 -10.62
N LYS A 72 13.65 18.30 -9.29
CA LYS A 72 14.32 19.31 -8.45
C LYS A 72 15.81 19.04 -8.29
N GLY A 73 16.23 17.78 -8.36
CA GLY A 73 17.60 17.35 -8.04
C GLY A 73 17.82 17.13 -6.54
N GLU A 74 16.74 16.83 -5.81
CA GLU A 74 16.73 16.61 -4.36
C GLU A 74 16.18 15.20 -4.07
N LEU A 75 16.58 14.61 -2.95
CA LEU A 75 15.99 13.34 -2.51
C LEU A 75 14.51 13.56 -2.19
N TYR A 76 13.63 12.71 -2.72
CA TYR A 76 12.19 12.87 -2.50
C TYR A 76 11.82 12.83 -1.00
N THR A 77 12.55 12.05 -0.20
CA THR A 77 12.40 11.98 1.27
C THR A 77 12.73 13.27 2.00
N GLU A 78 13.37 14.24 1.35
CA GLU A 78 13.67 15.56 1.91
C GLU A 78 12.63 16.61 1.50
N ILE A 79 11.75 16.27 0.55
CA ILE A 79 10.78 17.20 -0.04
C ILE A 79 9.39 16.93 0.49
N SER A 80 8.82 17.89 1.21
CA SER A 80 7.40 17.83 1.58
C SER A 80 6.50 18.18 0.41
N VAL A 81 5.43 17.39 0.22
CA VAL A 81 4.53 17.48 -0.94
C VAL A 81 3.07 17.47 -0.53
N VAL A 82 2.26 18.08 -1.39
CA VAL A 82 0.80 18.06 -1.31
C VAL A 82 0.25 17.53 -2.62
N PHE A 83 -0.56 16.48 -2.51
CA PHE A 83 -1.38 15.98 -3.60
C PHE A 83 -2.80 16.53 -3.48
N GLN A 84 -3.42 16.84 -4.59
CA GLN A 84 -4.80 17.32 -4.68
C GLN A 84 -5.54 16.61 -5.82
N ASP A 85 -6.84 16.38 -5.62
CA ASP A 85 -7.76 15.83 -6.61
C ASP A 85 -7.23 14.58 -7.33
N VAL A 86 -6.64 13.68 -6.55
CA VAL A 86 -6.13 12.40 -7.04
C VAL A 86 -7.31 11.50 -7.41
N LYS A 87 -7.24 10.90 -8.59
CA LYS A 87 -8.21 9.92 -9.10
C LYS A 87 -7.47 8.66 -9.54
N PHE A 88 -7.86 7.53 -9.00
CA PHE A 88 -7.41 6.20 -9.42
C PHE A 88 -8.43 5.67 -10.43
N LEU A 89 -8.05 5.69 -11.70
CA LEU A 89 -8.93 5.33 -12.82
C LEU A 89 -9.00 3.82 -13.01
N ARG A 90 -7.87 3.13 -12.80
CA ARG A 90 -7.74 1.68 -12.95
C ARG A 90 -6.66 1.12 -12.03
N ALA A 91 -6.86 -0.09 -11.53
CA ALA A 91 -5.83 -0.83 -10.82
C ALA A 91 -4.89 -1.56 -11.81
N THR A 92 -3.59 -1.53 -11.51
CA THR A 92 -2.55 -2.27 -12.24
C THR A 92 -2.31 -3.58 -11.51
N THR A 93 -2.27 -4.69 -12.24
CA THR A 93 -2.01 -6.02 -11.66
C THR A 93 -0.54 -6.37 -11.86
N LEU A 94 0.20 -6.58 -10.78
CA LEU A 94 1.61 -6.98 -10.81
C LEU A 94 1.71 -8.49 -11.11
N PRO A 95 2.28 -8.92 -12.25
CA PRO A 95 2.49 -10.34 -12.51
C PRO A 95 3.59 -10.89 -11.60
N LYS A 96 3.60 -12.20 -11.38
CA LYS A 96 4.66 -12.88 -10.62
C LYS A 96 6.01 -12.81 -11.34
N GLU A 97 5.97 -12.88 -12.66
CA GLU A 97 7.12 -12.85 -13.55
C GLU A 97 6.85 -11.83 -14.66
N GLY A 98 7.89 -11.14 -15.11
CA GLY A 98 7.80 -10.09 -16.12
C GLY A 98 7.86 -8.67 -15.54
N ILE A 99 7.87 -7.71 -16.46
CA ILE A 99 8.04 -6.29 -16.16
C ILE A 99 6.77 -5.56 -16.57
N ILE A 100 6.31 -4.63 -15.73
CA ILE A 100 5.31 -3.62 -16.09
C ILE A 100 6.01 -2.30 -16.29
N GLU A 101 5.71 -1.65 -17.40
CA GLU A 101 6.16 -0.28 -17.65
C GLU A 101 5.07 0.72 -17.26
N LEU A 102 5.42 1.68 -16.41
CA LEU A 102 4.61 2.85 -16.09
C LEU A 102 5.29 4.12 -16.56
N THR A 103 4.56 4.95 -17.29
CA THR A 103 5.02 6.30 -17.65
C THR A 103 4.41 7.31 -16.68
N VAL A 104 5.24 7.98 -15.91
CA VAL A 104 4.85 9.07 -15.00
C VAL A 104 5.16 10.39 -15.68
N VAL A 105 4.15 11.26 -15.80
CA VAL A 105 4.29 12.59 -16.39
C VAL A 105 3.86 13.64 -15.36
N VAL A 106 4.70 14.63 -15.10
CA VAL A 106 4.42 15.76 -14.20
C VAL A 106 4.65 17.08 -14.93
N GLN A 107 3.60 17.88 -15.06
CA GLN A 107 3.66 19.20 -15.68
C GLN A 107 4.25 20.23 -14.71
N LYS A 108 5.39 20.82 -15.05
CA LYS A 108 6.11 21.77 -14.17
C LYS A 108 5.31 23.00 -13.76
N GLY A 109 4.50 23.55 -14.67
CA GLY A 109 3.77 24.80 -14.41
C GLY A 109 2.54 24.62 -13.52
N THR A 110 1.73 23.59 -13.80
CA THR A 110 0.44 23.36 -13.12
C THR A 110 0.54 22.37 -11.98
N GLY A 111 1.60 21.56 -11.92
CA GLY A 111 1.69 20.42 -11.01
C GLY A 111 0.77 19.25 -11.38
N ARG A 112 0.05 19.34 -12.52
CA ARG A 112 -0.81 18.24 -12.97
C ARG A 112 0.07 17.05 -13.32
N PHE A 113 -0.28 15.88 -12.79
CA PHE A 113 0.39 14.64 -13.10
C PHE A 113 -0.57 13.60 -13.67
N GLU A 114 0.01 12.68 -14.41
CA GLU A 114 -0.66 11.52 -14.98
C GLU A 114 0.30 10.33 -14.93
N ILE A 115 -0.25 9.15 -14.64
CA ILE A 115 0.47 7.88 -14.74
C ILE A 115 -0.25 7.04 -15.78
N VAL A 116 0.52 6.50 -16.72
CA VAL A 116 0.03 5.73 -17.87
C VAL A 116 0.62 4.33 -17.81
N GLU A 117 -0.22 3.32 -18.05
CA GLU A 117 0.19 1.92 -18.25
C GLU A 117 -0.37 1.48 -19.62
N GLY A 118 0.50 1.02 -20.53
CA GLY A 118 0.08 0.52 -21.84
C GLY A 118 -0.71 1.55 -22.68
N GLY A 119 -0.33 2.83 -22.60
CA GLY A 119 -1.00 3.93 -23.31
C GLY A 119 -2.33 4.40 -22.69
N VAL A 120 -2.75 3.83 -21.56
CA VAL A 120 -3.99 4.23 -20.86
C VAL A 120 -3.68 4.83 -19.50
N ALA A 121 -4.30 5.97 -19.21
CA ALA A 121 -4.19 6.63 -17.91
C ALA A 121 -4.72 5.74 -16.77
N VAL A 122 -3.91 5.52 -15.75
CA VAL A 122 -4.28 4.77 -14.55
C VAL A 122 -4.51 5.67 -13.34
N VAL A 123 -3.76 6.78 -13.24
CA VAL A 123 -3.91 7.77 -12.14
C VAL A 123 -3.73 9.18 -12.69
N THR A 124 -4.52 10.11 -12.18
CA THR A 124 -4.38 11.55 -12.46
C THR A 124 -4.51 12.35 -11.18
N GLY A 125 -3.89 13.53 -11.13
CA GLY A 125 -4.12 14.47 -10.04
C GLY A 125 -3.21 15.70 -10.16
N TYR A 126 -3.04 16.39 -9.04
CA TYR A 126 -2.10 17.51 -8.91
C TYR A 126 -1.13 17.25 -7.78
N ILE A 127 0.13 17.64 -7.97
CA ILE A 127 1.17 17.63 -6.95
C ILE A 127 1.88 18.98 -6.94
N HIS A 128 2.14 19.50 -5.74
CA HIS A 128 3.08 20.59 -5.56
C HIS A 128 3.94 20.36 -4.32
N THR A 129 5.13 20.94 -4.32
CA THR A 129 5.98 20.96 -3.13
C THR A 129 5.58 22.10 -2.22
N THR A 130 5.81 21.96 -0.92
CA THR A 130 5.57 23.03 0.06
C THR A 130 6.72 23.11 1.06
N LEU A 131 7.10 24.32 1.43
CA LEU A 131 8.05 24.58 2.52
C LEU A 131 7.35 24.65 3.89
N ASN A 132 6.02 24.84 3.89
CA ASN A 132 5.20 25.00 5.10
C ASN A 132 4.08 23.94 5.13
N PRO A 133 4.40 22.63 5.19
CA PRO A 133 3.39 21.57 5.18
C PRO A 133 2.43 21.64 6.37
N CYS A 134 2.83 22.25 7.49
CA CYS A 134 1.97 22.45 8.66
C CYS A 134 0.73 23.33 8.38
N MET A 135 0.85 24.31 7.48
CA MET A 135 -0.24 25.19 7.05
C MET A 135 -1.21 24.49 6.08
N GLU A 136 -0.75 23.42 5.45
CA GLU A 136 -1.54 22.62 4.52
C GLU A 136 -2.43 21.59 5.25
N LYS A 137 -2.08 21.26 6.50
CA LYS A 137 -2.74 20.30 7.40
C LYS A 137 -3.94 20.91 8.15
N MET A 138 -4.88 20.07 8.59
CA MET A 138 -6.12 20.52 9.23
C MET A 138 -5.92 20.63 10.75
N ASN A 139 -4.96 19.87 11.29
CA ASN A 139 -4.61 19.81 12.72
C ASN A 139 -5.86 19.66 13.61
N PRO A 140 -6.70 18.64 13.37
CA PRO A 140 -7.89 18.42 14.19
C PRO A 140 -7.49 18.08 15.63
N LYS A 141 -8.38 18.36 16.58
CA LYS A 141 -8.25 17.79 17.93
C LYS A 141 -8.33 16.28 17.83
N LEU A 142 -7.26 15.60 18.19
CA LEU A 142 -7.20 14.14 18.19
C LEU A 142 -8.10 13.58 19.31
N PRO A 143 -8.80 12.45 19.08
CA PRO A 143 -9.58 11.77 20.11
C PRO A 143 -8.72 11.45 21.33
N GLU A 144 -9.31 11.54 22.53
CA GLU A 144 -8.62 11.18 23.77
C GLU A 144 -8.14 9.73 23.76
N LYS A 145 -7.01 9.46 24.41
CA LYS A 145 -6.37 8.13 24.42
C LYS A 145 -7.15 7.07 25.22
N ASN A 146 -8.32 7.40 25.76
CA ASN A 146 -9.06 6.57 26.72
C ASN A 146 -9.68 5.32 26.07
N GLU A 147 -9.91 5.32 24.76
CA GLU A 147 -10.34 4.11 24.04
C GLU A 147 -9.16 3.14 23.89
N SER A 148 -9.33 1.93 24.44
CA SER A 148 -8.36 0.84 24.29
C SER A 148 -8.37 0.30 22.85
N GLU A 149 -7.19 0.06 22.30
CA GLU A 149 -7.03 -0.61 21.01
C GLU A 149 -7.24 -2.12 21.20
N GLU A 150 -8.50 -2.55 21.14
CA GLU A 150 -8.96 -3.91 21.45
C GLU A 150 -8.52 -4.96 20.40
N MET A 151 -8.43 -4.57 19.13
CA MET A 151 -8.09 -5.49 18.05
C MET A 151 -6.57 -5.66 17.98
N THR A 152 -6.09 -6.90 18.11
CA THR A 152 -4.69 -7.21 17.82
C THR A 152 -4.43 -7.21 16.31
N CYS A 153 -3.16 -7.19 15.92
CA CYS A 153 -2.74 -7.38 14.53
C CYS A 153 -3.42 -8.60 13.87
N LYS A 154 -3.51 -9.72 14.60
CA LYS A 154 -4.15 -10.95 14.09
C LYS A 154 -5.64 -10.74 13.85
N ASP A 155 -6.34 -10.07 14.76
CA ASP A 155 -7.79 -9.81 14.63
C ASP A 155 -8.07 -8.85 13.48
N PHE A 156 -7.27 -7.79 13.36
CA PHE A 156 -7.35 -6.78 12.31
C PHE A 156 -7.23 -7.42 10.91
N TYR A 157 -6.15 -8.17 10.68
CA TYR A 157 -5.93 -8.80 9.37
C TYR A 157 -6.84 -10.01 9.13
N LYS A 158 -7.37 -10.65 10.18
CA LYS A 158 -8.42 -11.66 10.04
C LYS A 158 -9.71 -11.04 9.51
N GLU A 159 -10.15 -9.91 10.05
CA GLU A 159 -11.34 -9.21 9.57
C GLU A 159 -11.17 -8.73 8.12
N LEU A 160 -10.02 -8.11 7.79
CA LEU A 160 -9.74 -7.69 6.40
C LEU A 160 -9.68 -8.88 5.43
N ARG A 161 -9.15 -10.04 5.86
CA ARG A 161 -9.14 -11.26 5.06
C ARG A 161 -10.54 -11.79 4.75
N LEU A 162 -11.49 -11.66 5.67
CA LEU A 162 -12.89 -12.01 5.43
C LEU A 162 -13.53 -11.12 4.34
N ARG A 163 -13.15 -9.83 4.31
CA ARG A 163 -13.59 -8.87 3.28
C ARG A 163 -12.95 -9.10 1.91
N GLY A 164 -11.81 -9.80 1.85
CA GLY A 164 -11.13 -10.17 0.60
C GLY A 164 -9.73 -9.56 0.46
N TYR A 165 -9.21 -8.87 1.48
CA TYR A 165 -7.84 -8.37 1.46
C TYR A 165 -6.87 -9.45 1.96
N ASN A 166 -5.89 -9.79 1.15
CA ASN A 166 -4.92 -10.85 1.43
C ASN A 166 -3.53 -10.28 1.67
N TYR A 167 -3.44 -9.17 2.41
CA TYR A 167 -2.19 -8.48 2.72
C TYR A 167 -1.13 -9.41 3.31
N ASP A 168 0.14 -9.09 3.03
CA ASP A 168 1.30 -9.78 3.55
C ASP A 168 2.54 -8.87 3.66
N GLY A 169 3.57 -9.34 4.36
CA GLY A 169 4.82 -8.60 4.53
C GLY A 169 4.62 -7.20 5.12
N LEU A 170 5.19 -6.17 4.48
CA LEU A 170 5.11 -4.77 4.95
C LEU A 170 3.67 -4.20 4.97
N PHE A 171 2.76 -4.77 4.19
CA PHE A 171 1.34 -4.41 4.18
C PHE A 171 0.57 -5.00 5.36
N LYS A 172 1.23 -5.80 6.23
CA LYS A 172 0.75 -6.20 7.55
C LYS A 172 1.28 -5.31 8.68
N GLY A 173 1.38 -3.99 8.45
CA GLY A 173 2.01 -3.08 9.41
C GLY A 173 1.11 -2.58 10.56
N VAL A 174 -0.20 -2.84 10.54
CA VAL A 174 -1.10 -2.45 11.64
C VAL A 174 -0.94 -3.40 12.84
N LYS A 175 -0.43 -2.87 13.96
CA LYS A 175 -0.18 -3.62 15.19
C LYS A 175 -1.43 -3.79 16.05
N SER A 176 -2.25 -2.74 16.12
CA SER A 176 -3.48 -2.71 16.91
C SER A 176 -4.44 -1.66 16.37
N ALA A 177 -5.73 -1.84 16.65
CA ALA A 177 -6.78 -0.89 16.27
C ALA A 177 -7.97 -0.94 17.23
N THR A 178 -8.77 0.13 17.24
CA THR A 178 -10.11 0.10 17.82
C THR A 178 -11.06 -0.69 16.92
N THR A 179 -12.12 -1.27 17.48
CA THR A 179 -13.13 -2.06 16.73
C THR A 179 -13.86 -1.25 15.66
N ASN A 180 -13.99 0.06 15.85
CA ASN A 180 -14.54 0.99 14.87
C ASN A 180 -13.44 1.58 13.94
N GLY A 181 -12.17 1.18 14.05
CA GLY A 181 -11.09 1.73 13.24
C GLY A 181 -10.89 3.24 13.38
N SER A 182 -11.38 3.89 14.46
CA SER A 182 -11.15 5.31 14.76
C SER A 182 -9.69 5.61 15.08
N ARG A 183 -8.98 4.62 15.61
CA ARG A 183 -7.60 4.72 16.07
C ARG A 183 -6.88 3.39 15.88
N GLY A 184 -5.57 3.45 15.71
CA GLY A 184 -4.71 2.28 15.79
C GLY A 184 -3.25 2.66 15.92
N THR A 185 -2.40 1.65 15.76
CA THR A 185 -0.94 1.77 15.80
C THR A 185 -0.34 1.08 14.58
N ILE A 186 0.49 1.79 13.82
CA ILE A 186 1.15 1.32 12.60
C ILE A 186 2.66 1.26 12.83
N ALA A 187 3.28 0.13 12.50
CA ALA A 187 4.73 -0.01 12.48
C ALA A 187 5.33 0.74 11.27
N TRP A 188 6.32 1.58 11.51
CA TRP A 188 7.16 2.14 10.46
C TRP A 188 8.32 1.20 10.12
N SER A 189 8.52 0.94 8.83
CA SER A 189 9.56 0.04 8.31
C SER A 189 10.28 0.66 7.11
N ASP A 190 10.57 1.97 7.20
CA ASP A 190 11.28 2.75 6.17
C ASP A 190 10.64 2.69 4.77
N ASN A 191 9.33 2.44 4.71
CA ASN A 191 8.59 2.27 3.47
C ASN A 191 7.31 3.12 3.49
N TRP A 192 7.36 4.25 2.78
CA TRP A 192 6.24 5.19 2.66
C TRP A 192 5.00 4.57 2.00
N VAL A 193 5.19 3.69 1.01
CA VAL A 193 4.09 3.05 0.29
C VAL A 193 3.27 2.18 1.23
N ALA A 194 3.94 1.29 1.96
CA ALA A 194 3.31 0.41 2.94
C ALA A 194 2.72 1.21 4.11
N PHE A 195 3.43 2.22 4.63
CA PHE A 195 2.93 3.05 5.72
C PHE A 195 1.63 3.78 5.36
N MET A 196 1.60 4.46 4.21
CA MET A 196 0.39 5.13 3.74
C MET A 196 -0.72 4.12 3.43
N ASP A 197 -0.40 2.93 2.91
CA ASP A 197 -1.41 1.90 2.65
C ASP A 197 -2.02 1.38 3.95
N ASN A 198 -1.21 1.14 4.98
CA ASN A 198 -1.67 0.77 6.32
C ASN A 198 -2.62 1.84 6.91
N MET A 199 -2.41 3.13 6.60
CA MET A 199 -3.37 4.19 6.96
C MET A 199 -4.71 4.03 6.21
N LEU A 200 -4.68 3.70 4.91
CA LEU A 200 -5.89 3.41 4.14
C LEU A 200 -6.63 2.18 4.68
N GLN A 201 -5.91 1.15 5.10
CA GLN A 201 -6.48 -0.07 5.70
C GLN A 201 -7.29 0.23 6.97
N ILE A 202 -6.81 1.14 7.82
CA ILE A 202 -7.54 1.59 9.03
C ILE A 202 -8.86 2.27 8.66
N GLN A 203 -8.84 3.15 7.66
CA GLN A 203 -10.06 3.80 7.18
C GLN A 203 -11.06 2.78 6.59
N ILE A 204 -10.55 1.78 5.87
CA ILE A 204 -11.37 0.69 5.30
C ILE A 204 -12.02 -0.14 6.40
N LEU A 205 -11.30 -0.44 7.50
CA LEU A 205 -11.88 -1.14 8.65
C LEU A 205 -13.12 -0.39 9.17
N GLY A 206 -13.04 0.94 9.23
CA GLY A 206 -14.12 1.81 9.71
C GLY A 206 -15.36 1.87 8.80
N ILE A 207 -15.33 1.29 7.60
CA ILE A 207 -16.52 1.17 6.76
C ILE A 207 -17.40 0.05 7.32
N ASP A 208 -18.66 0.38 7.62
CA ASP A 208 -19.67 -0.53 8.20
C ASP A 208 -20.22 -1.57 7.20
N SER A 209 -19.42 -1.93 6.20
CA SER A 209 -19.74 -2.96 5.23
C SER A 209 -18.57 -3.93 5.13
N ARG A 210 -18.89 -5.23 5.06
CA ARG A 210 -17.90 -6.28 4.77
C ARG A 210 -17.61 -6.45 3.27
N SER A 211 -17.99 -5.46 2.48
CA SER A 211 -17.72 -5.42 1.05
C SER A 211 -16.24 -5.18 0.79
N LEU A 212 -15.74 -5.71 -0.33
CA LEU A 212 -14.40 -5.43 -0.80
C LEU A 212 -14.38 -4.06 -1.48
N CYS A 213 -13.54 -3.16 -0.98
CA CYS A 213 -13.44 -1.78 -1.47
C CYS A 213 -12.02 -1.47 -1.96
N VAL A 214 -11.91 -0.61 -2.98
CA VAL A 214 -10.63 -0.07 -3.44
C VAL A 214 -10.67 1.46 -3.49
N PRO A 215 -9.54 2.16 -3.23
CA PRO A 215 -9.45 3.60 -3.42
C PRO A 215 -9.74 4.01 -4.86
N THR A 216 -10.57 5.04 -5.04
CA THR A 216 -10.88 5.66 -6.35
C THR A 216 -10.50 7.13 -6.40
N GLY A 217 -10.27 7.77 -5.25
CA GLY A 217 -9.69 9.09 -5.22
C GLY A 217 -9.32 9.58 -3.83
N ILE A 218 -8.49 10.60 -3.79
CA ILE A 218 -8.07 11.32 -2.57
C ILE A 218 -8.22 12.80 -2.87
N GLN A 219 -8.97 13.52 -2.03
CA GLN A 219 -9.18 14.95 -2.21
C GLN A 219 -7.88 15.73 -1.94
N LYS A 220 -7.21 15.42 -0.82
CA LYS A 220 -5.94 16.05 -0.46
C LYS A 220 -5.08 15.07 0.33
N LEU A 221 -3.81 14.96 0.00
CA LEU A 221 -2.81 14.24 0.78
C LEU A 221 -1.64 15.17 1.04
N VAL A 222 -1.26 15.33 2.31
CA VAL A 222 -0.10 16.11 2.72
C VAL A 222 0.95 15.15 3.29
N ILE A 223 2.16 15.21 2.75
CA ILE A 223 3.32 14.46 3.25
C ILE A 223 4.34 15.47 3.75
N ASP A 224 4.51 15.49 5.08
CA ASP A 224 5.46 16.33 5.79
C ASP A 224 6.64 15.47 6.27
N THR A 225 7.68 15.41 5.45
CA THR A 225 8.86 14.59 5.69
C THR A 225 9.59 15.02 6.96
N THR A 226 9.74 16.33 7.14
CA THR A 226 10.44 16.92 8.28
C THR A 226 9.75 16.55 9.59
N SER A 227 8.43 16.73 9.69
CA SER A 227 7.67 16.33 10.87
C SER A 227 7.75 14.83 11.12
N HIS A 228 7.63 14.00 10.07
CA HIS A 228 7.68 12.55 10.20
C HIS A 228 9.02 12.09 10.79
N PHE A 229 10.15 12.51 10.20
CA PHE A 229 11.48 12.12 10.69
C PHE A 229 11.82 12.72 12.06
N ASN A 230 11.33 13.92 12.38
CA ASN A 230 11.48 14.49 13.73
C ASN A 230 10.76 13.64 14.77
N GLN A 231 9.58 13.09 14.46
CA GLN A 231 8.89 12.16 15.33
C GLN A 231 9.68 10.85 15.51
N ILE A 232 10.24 10.27 14.44
CA ILE A 232 11.12 9.09 14.53
C ILE A 232 12.31 9.35 15.45
N ARG A 233 12.98 10.51 15.29
CA ARG A 233 14.14 10.88 16.12
C ARG A 233 13.79 11.07 17.59
N ALA A 234 12.56 11.47 17.89
CA ALA A 234 12.07 11.63 19.26
C ALA A 234 11.63 10.30 19.90
N MET A 235 11.41 9.25 19.09
CA MET A 235 11.00 7.94 19.58
C MET A 235 12.21 7.12 20.10
N PRO A 236 11.98 6.17 21.02
CA PRO A 236 13.02 5.23 21.45
C PRO A 236 13.55 4.39 20.28
N LYS A 237 14.86 4.09 20.25
CA LYS A 237 15.53 3.38 19.14
C LYS A 237 14.89 2.04 18.70
N ASN A 238 14.12 1.38 19.58
CA ASN A 238 13.49 0.09 19.30
C ASN A 238 11.97 0.20 19.04
N ASN A 239 11.43 1.42 18.93
CA ASN A 239 10.01 1.63 18.70
C ASN A 239 9.81 2.68 17.61
N ASN A 240 9.43 2.22 16.43
CA ASN A 240 9.06 3.09 15.30
C ASN A 240 7.55 3.01 15.05
N ASP A 241 6.74 2.90 16.10
CA ASP A 241 5.29 2.78 15.98
C ASP A 241 4.63 4.15 16.00
N PHE A 242 3.82 4.40 14.98
CA PHE A 242 3.04 5.62 14.88
C PHE A 242 1.59 5.38 15.27
N PRO A 243 1.00 6.22 16.13
CA PRO A 243 -0.44 6.24 16.27
C PRO A 243 -1.07 6.74 14.96
N VAL A 244 -2.19 6.15 14.60
CA VAL A 244 -3.03 6.58 13.46
C VAL A 244 -4.42 6.91 13.97
N TYR A 245 -4.99 7.98 13.43
CA TYR A 245 -6.31 8.47 13.80
C TYR A 245 -7.16 8.65 12.54
N ALA A 246 -8.33 8.02 12.52
CA ALA A 246 -9.32 8.11 11.46
C ALA A 246 -10.56 8.87 11.96
N ILE A 247 -10.65 10.13 11.58
CA ILE A 247 -11.73 11.04 11.98
C ILE A 247 -12.81 11.02 10.91
N ARG A 248 -13.76 10.08 11.06
CA ARG A 248 -14.83 9.83 10.09
C ARG A 248 -15.64 11.08 9.74
N LYS A 249 -15.96 11.94 10.72
CA LYS A 249 -16.73 13.18 10.52
C LYS A 249 -16.05 14.16 9.55
N LEU A 250 -14.72 14.10 9.43
CA LEU A 250 -13.91 14.95 8.56
C LEU A 250 -13.41 14.18 7.32
N ASN A 251 -13.75 12.89 7.19
CA ASN A 251 -13.15 11.95 6.25
C ASN A 251 -11.61 12.10 6.18
N LEU A 252 -10.98 12.07 7.36
CA LEU A 252 -9.58 12.42 7.54
C LEU A 252 -8.83 11.30 8.26
N ILE A 253 -7.63 10.99 7.77
CA ILE A 253 -6.70 10.03 8.39
C ILE A 253 -5.38 10.74 8.64
N VAL A 254 -4.85 10.63 9.86
CA VAL A 254 -3.60 11.29 10.26
C VAL A 254 -2.68 10.26 10.92
N SER A 255 -1.41 10.21 10.50
CA SER A 255 -0.38 9.45 11.19
C SER A 255 1.01 9.99 10.85
N GLY A 256 1.83 10.22 11.87
CA GLY A 256 3.16 10.80 11.70
C GLY A 256 3.11 12.16 10.99
N GLY A 257 3.92 12.31 9.93
CA GLY A 257 3.88 13.46 9.02
C GLY A 257 2.81 13.41 7.92
N VAL A 258 1.99 12.36 7.84
CA VAL A 258 1.04 12.15 6.74
C VAL A 258 -0.39 12.52 7.15
N GLU A 259 -1.08 13.23 6.28
CA GLU A 259 -2.49 13.57 6.43
C GLU A 259 -3.26 13.29 5.11
N ILE A 260 -4.25 12.41 5.15
CA ILE A 260 -5.08 12.04 3.99
C ILE A 260 -6.52 12.51 4.24
N ARG A 261 -7.05 13.34 3.33
CA ARG A 261 -8.41 13.89 3.37
C ARG A 261 -9.24 13.41 2.20
N GLY A 262 -10.52 13.15 2.46
CA GLY A 262 -11.51 12.91 1.43
C GLY A 262 -11.22 11.63 0.66
N LEU A 263 -10.83 10.54 1.34
CA LEU A 263 -10.66 9.25 0.69
C LEU A 263 -12.01 8.80 0.12
N LYS A 264 -12.02 8.51 -1.18
CA LYS A 264 -13.15 7.92 -1.91
C LYS A 264 -12.80 6.48 -2.22
N VAL A 265 -13.76 5.60 -1.95
CA VAL A 265 -13.63 4.16 -2.21
C VAL A 265 -14.82 3.68 -3.02
N SER A 266 -14.61 2.67 -3.85
CA SER A 266 -15.68 1.96 -4.56
C SER A 266 -15.69 0.49 -4.17
N VAL A 267 -16.90 -0.06 -4.01
CA VAL A 267 -17.09 -1.51 -3.85
C VAL A 267 -16.76 -2.21 -5.16
N ILE A 268 -15.99 -3.29 -5.09
CA ILE A 268 -15.69 -4.16 -6.22
C ILE A 268 -16.30 -5.54 -6.00
N PRO A 269 -16.81 -6.19 -7.06
CA PRO A 269 -17.33 -7.54 -6.94
C PRO A 269 -16.19 -8.51 -6.62
N ARG A 270 -16.48 -9.47 -5.73
CA ARG A 270 -15.55 -10.56 -5.45
C ARG A 270 -15.54 -11.56 -6.58
N ARG A 271 -14.38 -12.10 -6.90
CA ARG A 271 -14.24 -13.17 -7.88
C ARG A 271 -14.92 -14.43 -7.34
N LYS A 272 -15.73 -15.08 -8.17
CA LYS A 272 -16.19 -16.45 -7.88
C LYS A 272 -14.96 -17.36 -7.85
N ARG A 273 -14.70 -17.99 -6.71
CA ARG A 273 -13.62 -18.98 -6.60
C ARG A 273 -13.94 -20.15 -7.54
N GLY A 274 -12.91 -20.65 -8.22
CA GLY A 274 -13.03 -21.88 -8.99
C GLY A 274 -13.10 -23.07 -8.03
N GLY A 275 -14.03 -23.97 -8.28
CA GLY A 275 -14.29 -25.14 -7.44
C GLY A 275 -15.58 -24.97 -6.66
N ASP A 276 -16.63 -25.65 -7.10
CA ASP A 276 -17.84 -25.80 -6.32
C ASP A 276 -17.53 -26.72 -5.12
N PRO A 277 -18.03 -26.39 -3.92
CA PRO A 277 -17.87 -27.28 -2.78
C PRO A 277 -18.51 -28.63 -3.12
N VAL A 278 -17.80 -29.72 -2.82
CA VAL A 278 -18.38 -31.06 -2.92
C VAL A 278 -19.40 -31.21 -1.80
N LEU A 279 -20.67 -31.35 -2.18
CA LEU A 279 -21.76 -31.56 -1.24
C LEU A 279 -22.05 -33.05 -1.17
N GLU A 280 -21.55 -33.71 -0.12
CA GLU A 280 -21.83 -35.10 0.15
C GLU A 280 -22.97 -35.23 1.18
N SER A 281 -23.85 -36.19 0.96
CA SER A 281 -24.90 -36.56 1.92
C SER A 281 -24.69 -38.00 2.38
N TYR A 282 -24.68 -38.22 3.68
CA TYR A 282 -24.62 -39.57 4.25
C TYR A 282 -26.03 -40.18 4.29
N LYS A 283 -26.15 -41.40 3.77
CA LYS A 283 -27.37 -42.21 3.81
C LYS A 283 -27.00 -43.62 4.22
N TYR A 284 -27.85 -44.27 5.01
CA TYR A 284 -27.67 -45.70 5.27
C TYR A 284 -27.95 -46.47 3.99
N VAL A 285 -27.03 -47.37 3.64
CA VAL A 285 -27.16 -48.29 2.51
C VAL A 285 -27.03 -49.70 3.07
N ALA A 286 -28.13 -50.45 3.03
CA ALA A 286 -28.16 -51.82 3.52
C ALA A 286 -27.20 -52.73 2.73
N HIS A 287 -26.49 -53.63 3.43
CA HIS A 287 -25.44 -54.47 2.82
C HIS A 287 -25.97 -55.44 1.76
N ARG A 288 -27.19 -55.97 1.92
CA ARG A 288 -27.71 -57.07 1.08
C ARG A 288 -28.50 -56.60 -0.14
N ASP A 289 -29.46 -55.71 0.06
CA ASP A 289 -30.38 -55.23 -0.99
C ASP A 289 -30.03 -53.82 -1.49
N ARG A 290 -28.99 -53.19 -0.92
CA ARG A 290 -28.59 -51.80 -1.20
C ARG A 290 -29.75 -50.80 -1.02
N ALA A 291 -30.76 -51.16 -0.22
CA ALA A 291 -31.86 -50.27 0.09
C ALA A 291 -31.31 -49.02 0.79
N LYS A 292 -31.70 -47.85 0.26
CA LYS A 292 -31.43 -46.56 0.88
C LYS A 292 -32.55 -46.29 1.86
N MET A 293 -32.25 -46.28 3.16
CA MET A 293 -33.23 -45.94 4.20
C MET A 293 -32.81 -44.66 4.91
N SER A 294 -33.81 -43.94 5.42
CA SER A 294 -33.56 -42.80 6.28
C SER A 294 -33.05 -43.27 7.65
N LEU A 295 -32.33 -42.40 8.36
CA LEU A 295 -31.80 -42.72 9.69
C LEU A 295 -32.93 -43.03 10.71
N LYS A 296 -34.15 -42.51 10.47
CA LYS A 296 -35.35 -42.81 11.27
C LYS A 296 -35.85 -44.24 11.06
N GLU A 297 -35.75 -44.76 9.84
CA GLU A 297 -36.18 -46.12 9.49
C GLU A 297 -35.14 -47.18 9.88
N ALA A 298 -33.88 -46.78 10.09
CA ALA A 298 -32.79 -47.69 10.46
C ALA A 298 -32.66 -47.97 11.97
N VAL A 299 -33.30 -47.15 12.83
CA VAL A 299 -33.13 -47.16 14.30
C VAL A 299 -34.33 -47.77 15.04
N HIS A 300 -35.35 -48.25 14.30
CA HIS A 300 -36.49 -49.02 14.83
C HIS A 300 -36.41 -50.48 14.38
#